data_AF-A0A0F9K020-F1
#
_entry.id   AF-A0A0F9K020-F1
#
_cell.length_a   1.000
_cell.length_b   1.000
_cell.length_c   1.000
_cell.angle_alpha   90.00
_cell.angle_beta   90.00
_cell.angle_gamma   90.00
#
_symmetry.space_group_name_H-M   'P 1'
#
loop_
_entity.id
_entity.type
_entity.pdbx_description
1 polymer ?
#
loop_
_entity_poly.entity_id
_entity_poly.type
_entity_poly.pdbx_seq_one_letter_code
_entity_poly.pdbx_strand_id
1 'polypeptide(L)' 'MDNPASTTTYEITFEDLVGNTVSDSVTFTVEAAAAVPPAIPGFDPLIVIGIVTFGSLGLIALKKKKK' A
#
# COMPACT_ATOMS: atom_id res chain seq x y z
N MET A 1 -6.78 5.98 3.27
CA MET A 1 -7.03 6.31 1.85
C MET A 1 -8.05 5.29 1.40
N ASP A 2 -9.32 5.63 1.57
CA ASP A 2 -10.40 4.66 1.39
C ASP A 2 -10.72 4.62 -0.11
N ASN A 3 -10.42 3.49 -0.76
CA ASN A 3 -10.88 3.22 -2.11
C ASN A 3 -12.02 2.20 -1.99
N PRO A 4 -13.27 2.63 -1.81
CA PRO A 4 -14.38 1.71 -1.59
C PRO A 4 -14.65 0.85 -2.83
N ALA A 5 -15.12 -0.37 -2.60
CA ALA A 5 -15.60 -1.22 -3.68
C ALA A 5 -16.81 -0.57 -4.37
N SER A 6 -16.92 -0.72 -5.68
CA SER A 6 -17.99 -0.14 -6.51
C SER A 6 -18.58 -1.17 -7.46
N THR A 7 -19.88 -1.05 -7.72
CA THR A 7 -20.60 -1.90 -8.67
C THR A 7 -21.24 -1.01 -9.74
N THR A 8 -21.14 -1.40 -11.01
CA THR A 8 -21.75 -0.68 -12.13
C THR A 8 -22.33 -1.67 -13.12
N THR A 9 -23.61 -1.46 -13.48
CA THR A 9 -24.31 -2.27 -14.48
C THR A 9 -24.40 -1.48 -15.77
N TYR A 10 -23.98 -2.10 -16.87
CA TYR A 10 -24.12 -1.56 -18.23
C TYR A 10 -25.18 -2.36 -18.96
N GLU A 11 -26.06 -1.66 -19.67
CA GLU A 11 -27.05 -2.24 -20.56
C GLU A 11 -26.70 -1.88 -22.01
N ILE A 12 -26.79 -2.85 -22.90
CA ILE A 12 -26.63 -2.68 -24.34
C ILE A 12 -27.97 -3.01 -24.98
N THR A 13 -28.50 -2.07 -25.75
CA THR A 13 -29.70 -2.27 -26.55
C THR A 13 -29.30 -2.40 -28.02
N PHE A 14 -29.75 -3.48 -28.64
CA PHE A 14 -29.63 -3.73 -30.07
C PHE A 14 -30.95 -3.41 -30.74
N GLU A 15 -30.90 -2.80 -31.91
CA GLU A 15 -32.05 -2.51 -32.77
C GLU A 15 -31.77 -3.05 -34.18
N ASP A 16 -32.74 -3.76 -34.76
CA ASP A 16 -32.64 -4.21 -36.15
C ASP A 16 -33.18 -3.14 -37.13
N LEU A 17 -33.00 -3.37 -38.43
CA LEU A 17 -33.45 -2.42 -39.46
C LEU A 17 -34.98 -2.30 -39.59
N VAL A 18 -35.73 -3.14 -38.88
CA VAL A 18 -37.20 -3.18 -38.86
C VAL A 18 -37.74 -2.54 -37.58
N GLY A 19 -36.86 -2.15 -36.64
CA GLY A 19 -37.20 -1.50 -35.38
C GLY A 19 -37.48 -2.47 -34.22
N ASN A 20 -37.13 -3.75 -34.34
CA ASN A 20 -37.19 -4.67 -33.21
C ASN A 20 -35.99 -4.45 -32.30
N THR A 21 -36.20 -4.51 -30.99
CA THR A 21 -35.13 -4.32 -30.01
C THR A 21 -34.95 -5.51 -29.08
N VAL A 22 -33.71 -5.71 -28.64
CA VAL A 22 -33.34 -6.63 -27.56
C VAL A 22 -32.26 -5.97 -26.71
N SER A 23 -32.33 -6.14 -25.39
CA SER A 23 -31.30 -5.66 -24.47
C SER A 23 -30.55 -6.81 -23.81
N ASP A 24 -29.27 -6.57 -23.50
CA ASP A 24 -28.46 -7.41 -22.63
C ASP A 24 -27.73 -6.53 -21.59
N SER A 25 -27.41 -7.08 -20.41
CA SER A 25 -26.78 -6.31 -19.34
C SER A 25 -25.64 -7.07 -18.67
N VAL A 26 -24.58 -6.32 -18.33
CA VAL A 26 -23.41 -6.83 -17.61
C VAL A 26 -23.17 -5.98 -16.36
N THR A 27 -22.96 -6.65 -15.23
CA THR A 27 -22.58 -6.01 -13.97
C THR A 27 -21.09 -6.20 -13.70
N PHE A 28 -20.38 -5.09 -13.52
CA PHE A 28 -18.98 -5.07 -13.10
C PHE A 28 -18.88 -4.74 -11.62
N THR A 29 -18.02 -5.47 -10.93
CA THR A 29 -17.63 -5.18 -9.55
C THR A 29 -16.14 -4.84 -9.53
N VAL A 30 -15.83 -3.64 -9.04
CA VAL A 30 -14.47 -3.18 -8.81
C VAL A 30 -14.20 -3.28 -7.32
N GLU A 31 -13.30 -4.19 -6.94
CA GLU A 31 -12.91 -4.34 -5.54
C GLU A 31 -11.98 -3.21 -5.09
N ALA A 32 -12.00 -2.97 -3.79
CA ALA A 32 -11.07 -2.06 -3.16
C ALA A 32 -9.62 -2.57 -3.31
N ALA A 33 -8.69 -1.68 -3.67
CA ALA A 33 -7.28 -2.01 -3.59
C ALA A 33 -6.90 -2.36 -2.14
N ALA A 34 -6.10 -3.42 -1.97
CA ALA A 34 -5.57 -3.78 -0.66
C ALA A 34 -4.74 -2.62 -0.08
N ALA A 35 -4.81 -2.43 1.23
CA ALA A 35 -4.00 -1.44 1.91
C ALA A 35 -2.50 -1.73 1.69
N VAL A 36 -1.73 -0.68 1.43
CA VAL A 36 -0.27 -0.80 1.37
C VAL A 36 0.21 -1.27 2.75
N PRO A 37 1.02 -2.34 2.84
CA PRO A 37 1.54 -2.79 4.12
C PRO A 37 2.38 -1.66 4.76
N PRO A 38 2.38 -1.54 6.10
CA PRO A 38 3.21 -0.55 6.76
C PRO A 38 4.66 -0.74 6.36
N ALA A 39 5.36 0.35 6.08
CA ALA A 39 6.79 0.30 5.87
C ALA A 39 7.45 -0.34 7.11
N ILE A 40 8.39 -1.27 6.89
CA ILE A 40 9.30 -1.68 7.95
C ILE A 40 10.02 -0.41 8.38
N PRO A 41 10.00 -0.02 9.67
CA PRO A 41 10.74 1.14 10.14
C PRO A 41 12.23 0.88 9.88
N GLY A 42 12.74 1.41 8.76
CA GLY A 42 14.15 1.41 8.43
C GLY A 42 14.83 2.41 9.36
N PHE A 43 15.96 1.98 9.94
CA PHE A 43 16.89 2.77 10.77
C PHE A 43 16.50 4.25 10.95
N ASP A 44 15.60 4.51 11.90
CA ASP A 44 15.27 5.87 12.32
C ASP A 44 16.59 6.59 12.66
N PRO A 45 16.80 7.85 12.23
CA PRO A 45 17.96 8.64 12.63
C PRO A 45 18.32 8.51 14.11
N LEU A 46 17.33 8.44 15.01
CA LEU A 46 17.53 8.24 16.45
C LEU A 46 18.13 6.86 16.80
N ILE A 47 17.72 5.80 16.10
CA ILE A 47 18.27 4.45 16.27
C ILE A 47 19.74 4.43 15.83
N VAL A 48 20.06 5.03 14.67
CA VAL A 48 21.43 5.11 14.14
C VAL A 48 22.34 5.90 15.06
N ILE A 49 21.88 7.06 15.53
CA ILE A 49 22.62 7.89 16.50
C ILE A 49 22.84 7.11 17.80
N GLY A 50 21.84 6.37 18.27
CA GLY A 50 21.95 5.50 19.44
C GLY A 50 23.08 4.49 19.30
N ILE A 51 23.07 3.63 18.26
CA ILE A 51 24.12 2.61 18.08
C ILE A 51 25.52 3.22 17.91
N VAL A 52 25.66 4.37 17.24
CA VAL A 52 26.96 5.03 17.04
C VAL A 52 27.49 5.61 18.35
N THR A 53 26.65 6.27 19.14
CA THR A 53 27.05 6.87 20.43
C THR A 53 27.39 5.81 21.47
N PHE A 54 26.57 4.76 21.61
CA PHE A 54 26.87 3.66 22.52
C PHE A 54 28.13 2.88 22.10
N GLY A 55 28.30 2.61 20.81
CA GLY A 55 29.48 1.93 20.28
C GLY A 55 30.78 2.71 20.54
N SER A 56 30.76 4.03 20.31
CA SER A 56 31.92 4.88 20.55
C SER A 56 32.26 5.03 22.05
N LEU A 57 31.26 5.22 22.92
CA LEU A 57 31.46 5.26 24.37
C LEU A 57 32.02 3.94 24.92
N GLY A 58 31.49 2.80 24.46
CA GLY A 58 31.99 1.47 24.83
C GLY A 58 33.44 1.28 24.43
N LEU A 59 33.83 1.71 23.21
CA LEU A 59 35.20 1.63 22.73
C LEU A 59 36.16 2.51 23.56
N ILE A 60 35.72 3.72 23.92
CA ILE A 60 36.50 4.63 24.77
C ILE A 60 36.69 4.04 26.17
N ALA A 61 35.63 3.49 26.77
CA ALA A 61 35.69 2.84 28.07
C ALA A 61 36.64 1.62 28.07
N LEU A 62 36.59 0.80 27.01
CA LEU A 62 37.49 -0.35 26.85
C LEU A 62 38.96 0.08 26.71
N LYS A 63 39.24 1.16 25.96
CA LYS A 63 40.59 1.73 25.84
C LYS A 63 41.09 2.31 27.17
N LYS A 64 40.22 2.91 27.99
CA LYS A 64 40.57 3.41 29.33
C LYS A 64 40.86 2.28 30.33
N LYS A 65 40.16 1.15 30.24
CA LYS A 65 40.35 -0.01 31.14
C LYS A 65 41.62 -0.83 30.83
N LYS A 66 42.18 -0.67 29.62
CA LYS A 66 43.43 -1.29 29.17
C LYS A 66 44.68 -0.42 29.42
N LYS A 67 44.53 0.79 29.97
CA LYS A 67 45.61 1.68 30.40
C LYS A 67 45.71 1.66 31.91
#